data_AF-A0A6B3E9Y2-F1
#
_entry.id   AF-A0A6B3E9Y2-F1
#
_cell.length_a   1.000
_cell.length_b   1.000
_cell.length_c   1.000
_cell.angle_alpha   90.00
_cell.angle_beta   90.00
_cell.angle_gamma   90.00
#
_symmetry.space_group_name_H-M   'P 1'
#
loop_
_entity.id
_entity.type
_entity.pdbx_description
1 polymer ?
#
loop_
_entity_poly.entity_id
_entity_poly.type
_entity_poly.pdbx_seq_one_letter_code
_entity_poly.pdbx_strand_id
1 'polypeptide(L)'
;EADRTGPLVVHLGDFAPPLGVTLVADRLAGLMLTVSSAVTLLVLLYSLGQGMADRDDESPLGVFHPAYLVLVAGVSCTFLAGDLVNLYVGFEI
;
A
#
# COMPACT_ATOMS: atom_id res chain seq x y z
N GLU A 1 -4.53 13.51 -14.52
CA GLU A 1 -4.15 13.30 -15.94
C GLU A 1 -4.77 12.06 -16.58
N ALA A 2 -5.01 10.98 -15.83
CA ALA A 2 -5.53 9.72 -16.37
C ALA A 2 -6.79 9.77 -17.27
N ASP A 3 -7.70 10.74 -17.12
CA ASP A 3 -8.84 10.88 -18.06
C ASP A 3 -8.41 11.31 -19.47
N ARG A 4 -7.33 12.08 -19.56
CA ARG A 4 -6.89 12.69 -20.82
C ARG A 4 -5.79 11.87 -21.50
N THR A 5 -5.00 11.14 -20.73
CA THR A 5 -3.82 10.41 -21.20
C THR A 5 -3.87 8.90 -20.96
N GLY A 6 -4.95 8.38 -20.35
CA GLY A 6 -5.06 6.97 -19.98
C GLY A 6 -4.31 6.63 -18.67
N PRO A 7 -4.39 5.37 -18.22
CA PRO A 7 -3.73 4.92 -17.00
C PRO A 7 -2.21 4.95 -17.14
N LEU A 8 -1.51 5.20 -16.02
CA LEU A 8 -0.05 5.07 -15.96
C LEU A 8 0.29 3.59 -15.78
N VAL A 9 1.07 3.03 -16.71
CA VAL A 9 1.49 1.62 -16.68
C VAL A 9 3.00 1.55 -16.53
N VAL A 10 3.46 0.77 -15.56
CA VAL A 10 4.88 0.53 -15.28
C VAL A 10 5.14 -0.96 -15.26
N HIS A 11 6.08 -1.42 -16.08
CA HIS A 11 6.56 -2.80 -16.03
C HIS A 11 7.77 -2.87 -15.10
N LEU A 12 7.72 -3.75 -14.10
CA LEU A 12 8.79 -3.96 -13.15
C LEU A 12 9.78 -4.99 -13.67
N GLY A 13 11.06 -4.61 -13.65
CA GLY A 13 12.16 -5.44 -14.14
C GLY A 13 12.35 -5.37 -15.66
N ASP A 14 13.26 -6.20 -16.16
CA ASP A 14 13.61 -6.28 -17.59
C ASP A 14 13.04 -7.56 -18.23
N PHE A 15 11.84 -7.96 -17.80
CA PHE A 15 11.14 -9.10 -18.35
C PHE A 15 10.15 -8.62 -19.41
N ALA A 16 10.25 -9.17 -20.62
CA ALA A 16 9.30 -8.87 -21.68
C ALA A 16 7.88 -9.32 -21.25
N PRO A 17 6.83 -8.53 -21.56
CA PRO A 17 5.45 -8.95 -21.38
C PRO A 17 5.19 -10.31 -22.06
N PRO A 18 4.41 -11.24 -21.46
CA PRO A 18 3.54 -11.09 -20.27
C PRO A 18 4.13 -11.62 -18.96
N LEU A 19 5.42 -11.94 -18.90
CA LEU A 19 6.04 -12.63 -17.75
C LEU A 19 6.45 -11.69 -16.60
N GLY A 20 6.52 -10.38 -16.86
CA GLY A 20 6.90 -9.37 -15.87
C GLY A 20 5.71 -8.85 -15.03
N VAL A 21 6.02 -8.32 -13.85
CA VAL A 21 5.02 -7.67 -12.98
C VAL A 21 4.64 -6.32 -13.58
N THR A 22 3.35 -6.05 -13.69
CA THR A 22 2.85 -4.78 -14.22
C THR A 22 2.09 -4.04 -13.14
N LEU A 23 2.46 -2.77 -12.91
CA LEU A 23 1.74 -1.85 -12.05
C LEU A 23 0.89 -0.92 -12.91
N VAL A 24 -0.39 -0.79 -12.57
CA VAL A 24 -1.34 0.05 -13.29
C VAL A 24 -1.96 1.05 -12.32
N ALA A 25 -1.71 2.33 -12.55
CA ALA A 25 -2.31 3.42 -11.81
C ALA A 25 -3.35 4.15 -12.68
N ASP A 26 -4.61 3.78 -12.50
CA ASP A 26 -5.76 4.48 -13.07
C ASP A 26 -6.41 5.40 -12.03
N ARG A 27 -7.60 5.94 -12.35
CA ARG A 27 -8.32 6.81 -11.42
C ARG A 27 -8.85 6.10 -10.19
N LEU A 28 -9.32 4.86 -10.34
CA LEU A 28 -9.87 4.09 -9.23
C LEU A 28 -8.74 3.71 -8.29
N ALA A 29 -7.63 3.18 -8.82
CA ALA A 29 -6.41 2.91 -8.07
C ALA A 29 -5.91 4.17 -7.35
N GLY A 30 -5.83 5.31 -8.05
CA GLY A 30 -5.42 6.58 -7.45
C GLY A 30 -6.33 7.05 -6.31
N LEU A 31 -7.65 6.90 -6.46
CA LEU A 31 -8.61 7.23 -5.40
C LEU A 31 -8.44 6.30 -4.20
N MET A 32 -8.36 4.98 -4.42
CA MET A 32 -8.19 3.98 -3.36
C MET A 32 -6.88 4.19 -2.61
N LEU A 33 -5.77 4.42 -3.30
CA LEU A 33 -4.48 4.75 -2.69
C LEU A 33 -4.55 6.02 -1.84
N THR A 34 -5.25 7.06 -2.32
CA THR A 34 -5.41 8.31 -1.57
C THR A 34 -6.23 8.10 -0.29
N VAL A 35 -7.36 7.41 -0.40
CA VAL A 35 -8.23 7.10 0.75
C VAL A 35 -7.48 6.23 1.75
N SER A 36 -6.83 5.16 1.29
CA SER A 36 -6.05 4.27 2.15
C SER A 36 -4.91 4.99 2.83
N SER A 37 -4.14 5.82 2.12
CA SER A 37 -3.06 6.61 2.72
C SER A 37 -3.55 7.60 3.78
N ALA A 38 -4.70 8.25 3.54
CA ALA A 38 -5.29 9.16 4.52
C ALA A 38 -5.75 8.40 5.78
N VAL A 39 -6.43 7.28 5.62
CA VAL A 39 -6.89 6.45 6.75
C VAL A 39 -5.71 5.89 7.53
N THR A 40 -4.71 5.31 6.85
CA THR A 40 -3.55 4.72 7.51
C THR A 40 -2.76 5.81 8.25
N LEU A 41 -2.56 6.99 7.64
CA LEU A 41 -1.92 8.12 8.31
C LEU A 41 -2.68 8.54 9.58
N LEU A 42 -4.00 8.65 9.54
CA LEU A 42 -4.81 8.99 10.72
C LEU A 42 -4.65 7.93 11.83
N VAL A 43 -4.64 6.64 11.46
CA VAL A 43 -4.41 5.53 12.41
C VAL A 43 -3.03 5.62 13.04
N LEU A 44 -2.00 5.95 12.25
CA LEU A 44 -0.64 6.12 12.75
C LEU A 44 -0.55 7.30 13.73
N LEU A 45 -1.13 8.45 13.38
CA LEU A 45 -1.16 9.63 14.26
C LEU A 45 -1.89 9.33 15.57
N TYR A 46 -3.00 8.61 15.51
CA TYR A 46 -3.73 8.17 16.69
C TYR A 46 -2.88 7.24 17.56
N SER A 47 -2.21 6.26 16.95
CA SER A 47 -1.33 5.32 17.66
C SER A 47 -0.15 6.02 18.34
N LEU A 48 0.47 7.00 17.68
CA LEU A 48 1.51 7.84 18.27
C LEU A 48 0.96 8.67 19.45
N GLY A 49 -0.25 9.21 19.33
CA GLY A 49 -0.93 9.93 20.40
C GLY A 49 -1.19 9.07 21.64
N GLN A 50 -1.64 7.82 21.44
CA GLN A 50 -1.85 6.87 22.52
C GLN A 50 -0.54 6.42 23.17
N GLY A 51 0.51 6.13 22.39
CA GLY A 51 1.83 5.78 22.94
C GLY A 51 2.51 6.90 23.74
N MET A 52 2.10 8.16 23.55
CA MET A 52 2.54 9.28 24.39
C MET A 52 1.69 9.44 25.66
N ALA A 53 0.45 8.95 25.67
CA ALA A 53 -0.49 9.05 26.79
C ALA A 53 -0.38 7.86 27.76
N ASP A 54 -0.27 6.64 27.24
CA ASP A 54 0.01 5.41 27.98
C ASP A 54 1.52 5.20 28.06
N ARG A 55 2.10 5.44 29.23
CA ARG A 55 3.52 5.17 29.55
C ARG A 55 3.74 3.70 29.93
N ASP A 56 3.06 2.77 29.27
CA ASP A 56 3.29 1.35 29.47
C ASP A 56 4.51 0.92 28.65
N ASP A 57 5.61 0.71 29.38
CA ASP A 57 6.94 0.28 28.92
C ASP A 57 6.94 -1.17 28.39
N GLU A 58 5.77 -1.82 28.29
CA GLU A 58 5.60 -3.26 28.01
C GLU A 58 4.94 -3.60 26.66
N SER A 59 4.55 -2.62 25.84
CA SER A 59 4.18 -2.94 24.46
C SER A 59 5.45 -3.05 23.60
N PRO A 60 5.71 -4.17 22.91
CA PRO A 60 6.82 -4.26 21.97
C PRO A 60 6.53 -3.39 20.74
N LEU A 61 6.74 -2.08 20.88
CA LEU A 61 6.66 -1.06 19.82
C LEU A 61 7.51 -1.42 18.59
N GLY A 62 8.50 -2.30 18.78
CA GLY A 62 9.34 -2.86 17.73
C GLY A 62 8.62 -3.73 16.70
N VAL A 63 7.46 -4.34 17.04
CA VAL A 63 6.71 -5.19 16.09
C VAL A 63 5.58 -4.42 15.40
N PHE A 64 5.00 -3.42 16.08
CA PHE A 64 3.88 -2.64 15.56
C PHE A 64 4.23 -1.89 14.26
N HIS A 65 5.31 -1.09 14.27
CA HIS A 65 5.65 -0.25 13.12
C HIS A 65 5.99 -1.08 11.87
N PRO A 66 6.81 -2.15 11.95
CA PRO A 66 7.03 -3.02 10.81
C PRO A 66 5.75 -3.68 10.30
N ALA A 67 4.91 -4.25 11.19
CA ALA A 67 3.67 -4.89 10.77
C ALA A 67 2.70 -3.91 10.11
N TYR A 68 2.60 -2.68 10.65
CA TYR A 68 1.82 -1.61 10.06
C TYR A 68 2.32 -1.21 8.67
N LEU A 69 3.64 -1.04 8.49
CA LEU A 69 4.21 -0.69 7.19
C LEU A 69 4.01 -1.81 6.16
N VAL A 70 4.09 -3.07 6.57
CA VAL A 70 3.80 -4.24 5.72
C VAL A 70 2.34 -4.22 5.28
N LEU A 71 1.40 -4.00 6.20
CA LEU A 71 -0.03 -3.86 5.87
C LEU A 71 -0.28 -2.73 4.85
N VAL A 72 0.31 -1.55 5.07
CA VAL A 72 0.17 -0.41 4.14
C VAL A 72 0.75 -0.75 2.76
N ALA A 73 1.89 -1.44 2.72
CA ALA A 73 2.50 -1.90 1.49
C ALA A 73 1.62 -2.92 0.75
N GLY A 74 1.05 -3.91 1.44
CA GLY A 74 0.14 -4.92 0.85
C GLY A 74 -1.08 -4.27 0.22
N VAL A 75 -1.79 -3.42 0.97
CA VAL A 75 -2.96 -2.67 0.49
C VAL A 75 -2.62 -1.81 -0.74
N SER A 76 -1.48 -1.13 -0.73
CA SER A 76 -1.03 -0.31 -1.86
C SER A 76 -0.70 -1.15 -3.09
N CYS A 77 -0.07 -2.32 -2.89
CA CYS A 77 0.29 -3.24 -3.96
C CYS A 77 -0.95 -3.81 -4.65
N THR A 78 -1.98 -4.20 -3.87
CA THR A 78 -3.25 -4.72 -4.40
C THR A 78 -3.96 -3.70 -5.30
N PHE A 79 -3.98 -2.41 -4.93
CA PHE A 79 -4.61 -1.39 -5.77
C PHE A 79 -3.85 -1.07 -7.06
N LEU A 80 -2.53 -1.31 -7.08
CA LEU A 80 -1.69 -1.09 -8.26
C LEU A 80 -1.55 -2.35 -9.12
N ALA A 81 -2.12 -3.49 -8.73
CA ALA A 81 -1.91 -4.75 -9.42
C ALA A 81 -2.47 -4.74 -10.85
N GLY A 82 -1.58 -4.92 -11.84
CA GLY A 82 -1.92 -5.08 -13.26
C GLY A 82 -2.12 -6.54 -13.70
N ASP A 83 -1.83 -7.49 -12.83
CA ASP A 83 -1.97 -8.93 -13.07
C ASP A 83 -2.48 -9.67 -11.81
N LEU A 84 -3.04 -10.87 -12.02
CA LEU A 84 -3.69 -11.65 -10.96
C LEU A 84 -2.70 -12.20 -9.93
N VAL A 85 -1.44 -12.43 -10.31
CA VAL A 85 -0.43 -12.96 -9.39
C VAL A 85 -0.02 -11.86 -8.42
N ASN A 86 0.25 -10.65 -8.91
CA ASN A 86 0.55 -9.50 -8.06
C ASN A 86 -0.63 -9.11 -7.16
N LEU A 87 -1.86 -9.24 -7.65
CA LEU A 87 -3.07 -9.05 -6.84
C LEU A 87 -3.14 -10.07 -5.69
N TYR A 88 -2.92 -11.35 -5.98
CA TYR A 88 -2.90 -12.41 -4.97
C TYR A 88 -1.81 -12.17 -3.92
N VAL A 89 -0.58 -11.87 -4.36
CA VAL A 89 0.53 -11.57 -3.46
C VAL A 89 0.20 -10.37 -2.57
N GLY A 90 -0.38 -9.30 -3.12
CA GLY A 90 -0.78 -8.12 -2.35
C GLY A 90 -1.82 -8.41 -1.25
N PHE A 91 -2.69 -9.41 -1.44
CA PHE A 91 -3.64 -9.85 -0.41
C PHE A 91 -3.05 -10.71 0.70
N GLU A 92 -1.94 -11.40 0.42
CA GLU A 92 -1.27 -12.31 1.37
C GLU A 92 -0.18 -11.61 2.20
N ILE A 93 0.15 -10.37 1.86
CA ILE A 93 1.03 -9.48 2.64
C ILE A 93 0.30 -8.97 3.89
#